data_AF-A0A0A8ZDZ1-F1
#
_entry.id   AF-A0A0A8ZDZ1-F1
#
_cell.length_a   1.000
_cell.length_b   1.000
_cell.length_c   1.000
_cell.angle_alpha   90.00
_cell.angle_beta   90.00
_cell.angle_gamma   90.00
#
_symmetry.space_group_name_H-M   'P 1'
#
loop_
_entity.id
_entity.type
_entity.pdbx_description
1 polymer ?
#
loop_
_entity_poly.entity_id
_entity_poly.type
_entity_poly.pdbx_seq_one_letter_code
_entity_poly.pdbx_strand_id
1 'polypeptide(L)'
;MTGKPCLHTLVFIQIFPNADMDSYVHKYYTVKRFKAAYSGTIPSMIDKLQWPQVDMGFKLLPPPLKRGRGRQRKNIFKASHEPGATKQQRCN
;
A
#
# COMPACT_ATOMS: atom_id res chain seq x y z
N MET A 1 9.21 -16.41 -6.25
CA MET A 1 9.43 -15.99 -7.64
C MET A 1 8.12 -15.45 -8.20
N THR A 2 7.98 -14.14 -8.33
CA THR A 2 6.79 -13.47 -8.87
C THR A 2 6.80 -13.58 -10.39
N GLY A 3 5.77 -14.21 -10.99
CA GLY A 3 5.71 -14.46 -12.44
C GLY A 3 5.47 -13.22 -13.32
N LYS A 4 5.80 -12.03 -12.83
CA LYS A 4 5.67 -10.75 -13.53
C LYS A 4 7.07 -10.23 -13.85
N PRO A 5 7.36 -9.82 -15.09
CA PRO A 5 8.68 -9.27 -15.43
C PRO A 5 8.98 -8.02 -14.61
N CYS A 6 10.23 -7.87 -14.19
CA CYS A 6 10.68 -6.63 -13.56
C CYS A 6 10.89 -5.55 -14.62
N LEU A 7 11.10 -4.30 -14.19
CA LEU A 7 11.29 -3.18 -15.11
C LEU A 7 12.47 -3.43 -16.07
N HIS A 8 13.58 -3.97 -15.58
CA HIS A 8 14.74 -4.31 -16.42
C HIS A 8 14.40 -5.36 -17.48
N THR A 9 13.62 -6.38 -17.11
CA THR A 9 13.15 -7.41 -18.04
C THR A 9 12.22 -6.82 -19.10
N LEU A 10 11.32 -5.91 -18.73
CA LEU A 10 10.45 -5.22 -19.68
C LEU A 10 11.24 -4.42 -20.71
N VAL A 11 12.20 -3.61 -20.25
CA VAL A 11 13.08 -2.83 -21.13
C VAL A 11 13.86 -3.75 -22.07
N PHE A 12 14.37 -4.87 -21.56
CA PHE A 12 15.08 -5.85 -22.38
C PHE A 12 14.20 -6.49 -23.45
N ILE A 13 12.97 -6.90 -23.12
CA ILE A 13 12.03 -7.49 -24.09
C ILE A 13 11.69 -6.48 -25.20
N GLN A 14 11.54 -5.20 -24.86
CA GLN A 14 11.21 -4.13 -25.80
C GLN A 14 12.32 -3.86 -26.85
N ILE A 15 13.54 -4.35 -26.63
CA ILE A 15 14.63 -4.25 -27.61
C ILE A 15 14.38 -5.19 -28.81
N PHE A 16 13.65 -6.29 -28.61
CA PHE A 16 13.37 -7.23 -29.69
C PHE A 16 12.19 -6.76 -30.55
N PRO A 17 12.35 -6.69 -31.89
CA PRO A 17 11.26 -6.33 -32.78
C PRO A 17 10.18 -7.43 -32.76
N ASN A 18 8.91 -7.01 -32.73
CA ASN A 18 7.73 -7.91 -32.69
C ASN A 18 7.70 -8.89 -31.52
N ALA A 19 8.31 -8.54 -30.38
CA ALA A 19 8.26 -9.36 -29.18
C ALA A 19 6.83 -9.51 -28.66
N ASP A 20 6.38 -10.76 -28.50
CA ASP A 20 5.12 -11.08 -27.84
C ASP A 20 5.29 -11.00 -26.32
N MET A 21 4.76 -9.93 -25.73
CA MET A 21 4.82 -9.68 -24.29
C MET A 21 4.14 -10.78 -23.48
N ASP A 22 3.10 -11.42 -24.01
CA ASP A 22 2.32 -12.43 -23.30
C ASP A 22 3.14 -13.71 -23.03
N SER A 23 4.14 -14.00 -23.88
CA SER A 23 5.04 -15.14 -23.72
C SER A 23 5.97 -15.02 -22.50
N TYR A 24 6.27 -13.79 -22.06
CA TYR A 24 7.18 -13.49 -20.94
C TYR A 24 6.46 -13.31 -19.61
N VAL A 25 5.12 -13.33 -19.61
CA VAL A 25 4.30 -13.13 -18.42
C VAL A 25 3.66 -14.46 -18.02
N HIS A 26 3.68 -14.77 -16.72
CA HIS A 26 3.03 -15.98 -16.24
C HIS A 26 1.51 -15.94 -16.50
N LYS A 27 0.93 -17.07 -16.91
CA LYS A 27 -0.51 -17.23 -17.25
C LYS A 27 -1.49 -16.72 -16.19
N TYR A 28 -1.03 -16.60 -14.95
CA TYR A 28 -1.80 -16.03 -13.84
C TYR A 28 -2.23 -14.57 -14.09
N TYR A 29 -1.43 -13.79 -14.82
CA TYR A 29 -1.71 -12.38 -15.11
C TYR A 29 -2.51 -12.16 -16.41
N THR A 30 -3.29 -13.15 -16.84
CA THR A 30 -4.16 -13.02 -18.02
C THR A 30 -5.51 -12.40 -17.65
N VAL A 31 -6.11 -11.66 -18.59
CA VAL A 31 -7.47 -11.10 -18.44
C VAL A 31 -8.49 -12.20 -18.12
N LYS A 32 -8.32 -13.39 -18.71
CA LYS A 32 -9.16 -14.56 -18.42
C LYS A 32 -9.11 -14.94 -16.95
N ARG A 33 -7.92 -15.01 -16.35
CA ARG A 33 -7.75 -15.32 -14.91
C ARG A 33 -8.28 -14.20 -14.03
N PHE A 34 -8.08 -12.95 -14.42
CA PHE A 34 -8.67 -11.80 -13.73
C PHE A 34 -10.20 -11.88 -13.69
N LYS A 35 -10.84 -12.07 -14.85
CA LYS A 35 -12.29 -12.24 -14.96
C LYS A 35 -12.79 -13.46 -14.19
N ALA A 36 -12.06 -14.58 -14.21
CA ALA A 36 -12.44 -15.78 -13.45
C ALA A 36 -12.38 -15.53 -11.93
N ALA A 37 -11.34 -14.85 -11.44
CA ALA A 37 -11.18 -14.54 -10.02
C ALA A 37 -12.29 -13.62 -9.50
N TYR A 38 -12.70 -12.64 -10.31
CA TYR A 38 -13.77 -11.69 -9.98
C TYR A 38 -15.09 -12.01 -10.69
N SER A 39 -15.30 -13.28 -11.08
CA SER A 39 -16.55 -13.70 -11.75
C SER A 39 -17.74 -13.68 -10.80
N GLY A 40 -17.48 -13.80 -9.50
CA GLY A 40 -18.50 -13.63 -8.47
C GLY A 40 -18.98 -12.18 -8.39
N THR A 41 -20.29 -11.99 -8.38
CA THR A 41 -20.89 -10.70 -8.07
C THR A 41 -20.73 -10.42 -6.59
N ILE A 42 -19.92 -9.41 -6.24
CA ILE A 42 -19.95 -8.83 -4.90
C ILE A 42 -21.18 -7.91 -4.87
N PRO A 43 -22.24 -8.23 -4.10
CA PRO A 43 -23.41 -7.36 -4.02
C PRO A 43 -22.97 -5.98 -3.51
N SER A 44 -23.56 -4.92 -4.07
CA SER A 44 -23.35 -3.58 -3.53
C SER A 44 -23.94 -3.52 -2.12
N MET A 45 -23.10 -3.39 -1.10
CA MET A 45 -23.58 -3.12 0.25
C MET A 45 -23.98 -1.64 0.34
N ILE A 46 -25.27 -1.41 0.54
CA ILE A 46 -25.85 -0.07 0.61
C ILE A 46 -25.47 0.61 1.93
N ASP A 47 -25.39 -0.16 3.01
CA ASP A 47 -25.13 0.35 4.35
C ASP A 47 -24.32 -0.64 5.21
N LYS A 48 -23.64 -0.12 6.24
CA LYS A 48 -22.88 -0.89 7.23
C LYS A 48 -23.73 -1.94 7.95
N LEU A 49 -25.05 -1.73 8.01
CA LEU A 49 -26.00 -2.68 8.58
C LEU A 49 -26.06 -4.02 7.83
N GLN A 50 -25.66 -4.07 6.56
CA GLN A 50 -25.63 -5.32 5.78
C GLN A 50 -24.38 -6.17 6.02
N TRP A 51 -23.43 -5.69 6.84
CA TRP A 51 -22.24 -6.47 7.14
C TRP A 51 -22.62 -7.65 8.03
N PRO A 52 -22.23 -8.88 7.68
CA PRO A 52 -22.47 -10.02 8.55
C PRO A 52 -21.73 -9.78 9.87
N GLN A 53 -22.46 -9.87 10.99
CA GLN A 53 -21.83 -9.94 12.30
C GLN A 53 -21.16 -11.31 12.44
N VAL A 54 -19.86 -11.34 12.20
CA VAL A 54 -19.05 -12.54 12.33
C VAL A 54 -18.42 -12.55 13.72
N ASP A 55 -18.67 -13.60 14.50
CA ASP A 55 -17.89 -13.85 15.71
C ASP A 55 -16.47 -14.23 15.29
N MET A 56 -15.52 -13.32 15.51
CA MET A 56 -14.13 -13.50 15.12
C MET A 56 -13.40 -14.51 16.01
N GLY A 57 -13.94 -14.85 17.19
CA GLY A 57 -13.26 -15.73 18.16
C GLY A 57 -11.98 -15.14 18.76
N PHE A 58 -11.59 -13.91 18.38
CA PHE A 58 -10.49 -13.15 18.95
C PHE A 58 -10.81 -11.65 18.99
N LYS A 59 -10.16 -10.95 19.91
CA LYS A 59 -10.26 -9.48 20.00
C LYS A 59 -9.34 -8.87 18.93
N LEU A 60 -9.94 -8.21 17.93
CA LEU A 60 -9.20 -7.40 16.97
C LEU A 60 -8.67 -6.15 17.69
N LEU A 61 -7.41 -6.19 18.12
CA LEU A 61 -6.73 -5.03 18.70
C LEU A 61 -6.24 -4.10 17.57
N PRO A 62 -6.22 -2.77 17.79
CA PRO A 62 -5.60 -1.87 16.85
C PRO A 62 -4.13 -2.28 16.65
N PRO A 63 -3.57 -2.09 15.45
CA PRO A 63 -2.15 -2.33 15.23
C PRO A 63 -1.34 -1.47 16.21
N PRO A 64 -0.24 -1.99 16.77
CA PRO A 64 0.59 -1.22 17.66
C PRO A 64 1.12 -0.01 16.88
N LEU A 65 0.63 1.18 17.25
CA LEU A 65 1.04 2.43 16.62
C LEU A 65 2.50 2.70 16.99
N LYS A 66 3.42 2.22 16.15
CA LYS A 66 4.81 2.63 16.20
C LYS A 66 4.89 4.03 15.60
N ARG A 67 5.57 4.94 16.31
CA ARG A 67 5.89 6.26 15.74
C ARG A 67 6.67 6.06 14.44
N GLY A 68 6.36 6.88 13.43
CA GLY A 68 7.10 6.88 12.17
C GLY A 68 8.60 7.08 12.40
N ARG A 69 9.43 6.57 11.47
CA ARG A 69 10.89 6.76 11.53
C ARG A 69 11.20 8.26 11.52
N GLY A 70 11.96 8.73 12.51
CA GLY A 70 12.34 10.14 12.61
C GLY A 70 12.72 10.59 14.02
N ARG A 71 13.40 11.73 14.09
CA ARG A 71 13.78 12.37 15.36
C ARG A 71 12.53 12.93 16.04
N GLN A 72 12.42 12.72 17.35
CA GLN A 72 11.33 13.26 18.17
C GLN A 72 11.23 14.78 17.99
N ARG A 73 10.04 15.38 17.94
CA ARG A 73 9.86 16.84 17.81
C ARG A 73 10.65 17.63 18.87
N LYS A 74 10.69 17.13 20.11
CA LYS A 74 11.51 17.67 21.22
C LYS A 74 13.01 17.64 20.95
N ASN A 75 13.45 16.72 20.10
CA ASN A 75 14.83 16.62 19.69
C ASN A 75 15.04 17.46 18.40
N ILE A 76 14.02 17.71 17.58
CA ILE A 76 14.13 18.56 16.38
C ILE A 76 14.22 20.04 16.74
N PHE A 77 13.32 20.52 17.60
CA PHE A 77 13.27 21.91 18.01
C PHE A 77 13.78 22.05 19.44
N LYS A 78 14.69 22.99 19.64
CA LYS A 78 15.11 23.39 20.99
C LYS A 78 13.91 23.96 21.75
N ALA A 79 13.80 23.62 23.02
CA ALA A 79 12.80 24.23 23.89
C ALA A 79 13.14 25.71 24.09
N SER A 80 12.15 26.55 24.37
CA SER A 80 12.35 28.02 24.47
C SER A 80 13.37 28.46 25.53
N HIS A 81 13.65 27.60 26.52
CA HIS A 81 14.63 27.85 27.58
C HIS A 81 16.04 27.33 27.26
N GLU A 82 16.22 26.62 26.15
CA GLU A 82 17.52 26.06 25.76
C GLU A 82 18.33 27.10 24.95
N PRO A 83 19.66 27.18 25.17
CA PRO A 83 20.51 28.15 24.48
C PRO A 83 20.52 27.90 22.97
N GLY A 84 20.26 28.96 22.20
CA GLY A 84 20.18 28.93 20.74
C GLY A 84 18.83 28.43 20.19
N ALA A 85 17.76 28.44 20.99
CA ALA A 85 16.39 28.24 20.50
C ALA A 85 15.90 29.46 19.71
N THR A 86 15.35 29.24 18.51
CA THR A 86 14.73 30.29 17.71
C THR A 86 13.39 30.69 18.32
N LYS A 87 13.10 32.01 18.42
CA LYS A 87 11.81 32.51 18.91
C LYS A 87 10.68 31.95 18.03
N GLN A 88 9.84 31.09 18.60
CA GLN A 88 8.66 30.59 17.90
C GLN A 88 7.67 31.75 17.77
N GLN A 89 7.41 32.22 16.55
CA GLN A 89 6.34 33.17 16.30
C GLN A 89 5.00 32.48 16.56
N ARG A 90 4.19 33.04 17.45
CA ARG A 90 2.80 32.65 17.60
C ARG A 90 2.02 33.34 16.48
N CYS A 91 1.32 32.56 15.66
CA CYS A 91 0.29 33.11 14.79
C CYS A 91 -0.91 33.49 15.67
N ASN A 92 -1.38 34.73 15.53
CA ASN A 92 -2.63 35.20 16.11
C ASN A 92 -3.82 34.68 15.33
#